data_AF-K9TAN0-F1
#
_entry.id   AF-K9TAN0-F1
#
_cell.length_a   1.000
_cell.length_b   1.000
_cell.length_c   1.000
_cell.angle_alpha   90.00
_cell.angle_beta   90.00
_cell.angle_gamma   90.00
#
_symmetry.space_group_name_H-M   'P 1'
#
loop_
_entity.id
_entity.type
_entity.pdbx_description
1 polymer ?
#
loop_
_entity_poly.entity_id
_entity_poly.type
_entity_poly.pdbx_seq_one_letter_code
_entity_poly.pdbx_strand_id
1 'polypeptide(L)' 'MTNDSNIDRVQEPIVTAPPEVRQIIEKVLQLEKDKLYLKAPRNINDDVLKIVKEVIQ' A
#
# COMPACT_ATOMS: atom_id res chain seq x y z
N MET A 1 -18.29 -3.67 22.85
CA MET A 1 -18.94 -2.60 22.05
C MET A 1 -18.02 -1.39 22.14
N THR A 2 -17.33 -0.88 21.13
CA THR A 2 -17.29 -1.09 19.67
C THR A 2 -15.97 -0.45 19.20
N ASN A 3 -14.95 -1.24 18.86
CA ASN A 3 -13.70 -0.72 18.26
C ASN A 3 -13.43 -1.32 16.86
N ASP A 4 -14.15 -2.38 16.48
CA ASP A 4 -14.07 -2.99 15.14
C ASP A 4 -14.44 -1.99 14.03
N SER A 5 -15.40 -1.09 14.30
CA SER A 5 -15.92 -0.11 13.33
C SER A 5 -14.88 0.89 12.81
N ASN A 6 -13.72 1.00 13.44
CA ASN A 6 -12.67 1.93 13.04
C ASN A 6 -11.66 1.26 12.09
N ILE A 7 -11.25 0.02 12.40
CA ILE A 7 -10.31 -0.76 11.58
C ILE A 7 -10.93 -1.07 10.21
N ASP A 8 -12.22 -1.41 10.16
CA ASP A 8 -12.91 -1.71 8.91
C ASP A 8 -12.96 -0.49 7.97
N ARG A 9 -13.14 0.73 8.49
CA ARG A 9 -13.14 1.96 7.69
C ARG A 9 -11.76 2.34 7.15
N VAL A 10 -10.71 2.01 7.88
CA VAL A 10 -9.33 2.25 7.42
C VAL A 10 -8.94 1.21 6.36
N GLN A 11 -9.49 0.00 6.42
CA GLN A 11 -9.25 -1.06 5.46
C GLN A 11 -10.18 -1.01 4.23
N GLU A 12 -11.30 -0.29 4.27
CA GLU A 12 -12.24 -0.12 3.15
C GLU A 12 -11.55 0.15 1.79
N PRO A 13 -10.52 1.01 1.67
CA PRO A 13 -9.78 1.24 0.43
C PRO A 13 -9.04 0.01 -0.10
N ILE A 14 -8.76 -0.99 0.75
CA ILE A 14 -8.09 -2.25 0.42
C ILE A 14 -9.13 -3.34 0.11
N VAL A 15 -10.22 -3.40 0.90
CA VAL A 15 -11.24 -4.44 0.76
C VAL A 15 -12.16 -4.20 -0.44
N THR A 16 -12.43 -2.94 -0.77
CA THR A 16 -13.29 -2.55 -1.90
C THR A 16 -12.53 -2.20 -3.18
N ALA A 17 -11.20 -2.14 -3.10
CA ALA A 17 -10.37 -1.80 -4.25
C ALA A 17 -10.47 -2.87 -5.36
N PRO A 18 -10.43 -2.44 -6.64
CA PRO A 18 -10.19 -3.35 -7.76
C PRO A 18 -8.92 -4.19 -7.53
N PRO A 19 -8.84 -5.42 -8.07
CA PRO A 19 -7.72 -6.33 -7.84
C PRO A 19 -6.34 -5.70 -8.11
N GLU A 20 -6.23 -4.91 -9.17
CA GLU A 20 -5.04 -4.13 -9.54
C GLU A 20 -4.67 -3.09 -8.47
N VAL A 21 -5.64 -2.33 -7.96
CA VAL A 21 -5.42 -1.32 -6.92
C VAL A 21 -5.01 -1.99 -5.61
N ARG A 22 -5.63 -3.13 -5.26
CA ARG A 22 -5.26 -3.91 -4.08
C ARG A 22 -3.82 -4.41 -4.16
N GLN A 23 -3.40 -4.93 -5.32
CA GLN A 23 -2.02 -5.36 -5.54
C GLN A 23 -1.02 -4.20 -5.44
N ILE A 24 -1.37 -3.02 -5.94
CA ILE A 24 -0.54 -1.82 -5.77
C ILE A 24 -0.36 -1.49 -4.28
N ILE A 25 -1.46 -1.46 -3.51
CA ILE A 25 -1.42 -1.15 -2.07
C ILE A 25 -0.55 -2.16 -1.32
N GLU A 26 -0.75 -3.47 -1.54
CA GLU A 26 0.03 -4.52 -0.87
C GLU A 26 1.53 -4.41 -1.17
N LYS A 27 1.90 -4.13 -2.44
CA LYS A 27 3.30 -3.93 -2.84
C LYS A 27 3.91 -2.67 -2.24
N VAL A 28 3.17 -1.57 -2.14
CA VAL A 28 3.64 -0.32 -1.52
C VAL A 28 3.85 -0.51 -0.02
N LEU A 29 2.94 -1.19 0.67
CA LEU A 29 3.10 -1.51 2.10
C LEU A 29 4.34 -2.37 2.35
N GLN A 30 4.61 -3.34 1.47
CA GLN A 30 5.81 -4.15 1.55
C GLN A 30 7.08 -3.30 1.35
N LEU A 31 7.08 -2.40 0.35
CA LEU A 31 8.18 -1.47 0.11
C LEU A 31 8.45 -0.58 1.33
N GLU A 32 7.42 -0.02 1.96
CA GLU A 32 7.57 0.82 3.15
C GLU A 32 8.13 0.02 4.33
N LYS A 33 7.64 -1.20 4.55
CA LYS A 33 8.16 -2.12 5.57
C LYS A 33 9.63 -2.43 5.34
N ASP A 34 10.01 -2.68 4.09
CA ASP A 34 11.40 -2.97 3.70
C ASP A 34 12.31 -1.74 3.86
N LYS A 35 11.74 -0.52 3.90
CA LYS A 35 12.50 0.72 4.10
C LYS A 35 12.34 1.33 5.49
N LEU A 36 11.59 0.70 6.38
CA LEU A 36 11.29 1.22 7.73
C LEU A 36 12.56 1.46 8.57
N TYR A 37 13.62 0.69 8.30
CA TYR A 37 14.93 0.85 8.96
C TYR A 37 15.72 2.07 8.45
N LEU A 38 15.32 2.66 7.32
CA LEU A 38 15.97 3.83 6.74
C LEU A 38 15.43 5.10 7.42
N LYS A 39 16.33 5.87 8.04
CA LYS A 39 16.00 7.15 8.68
C LYS A 39 15.40 8.19 7.71
N ALA A 40 15.74 8.07 6.42
CA ALA A 40 15.18 8.86 5.33
C ALA A 40 15.12 7.99 4.07
N PRO A 41 13.99 7.33 3.79
CA PRO A 41 13.81 6.52 2.59
C PRO A 41 13.99 7.38 1.34
N ARG A 42 14.88 6.97 0.44
CA ARG A 42 15.07 7.62 -0.87
C ARG A 42 14.33 6.84 -1.96
N ASN A 43 13.96 7.54 -3.02
CA ASN A 43 13.35 7.00 -4.25
C ASN A 43 12.01 6.28 -4.06
N ILE A 44 11.28 6.52 -2.95
CA ILE A 44 9.95 5.92 -2.75
C ILE A 44 9.01 6.22 -3.91
N ASN A 45 9.01 7.45 -4.42
CA ASN A 45 8.15 7.82 -5.54
C ASN A 45 8.45 7.02 -6.82
N ASP A 46 9.73 6.80 -7.12
CA ASP A 46 10.13 6.02 -8.30
C ASP A 46 9.74 4.54 -8.15
N ASP A 47 9.92 4.00 -6.94
CA ASP A 47 9.55 2.62 -6.61
C ASP A 47 8.02 2.43 -6.68
N VAL A 48 7.24 3.37 -6.16
CA VAL A 48 5.76 3.36 -6.26
C VAL A 48 5.32 3.46 -7.72
N LEU A 49 5.92 4.35 -8.52
CA LEU A 49 5.61 4.48 -9.94
C LEU A 49 5.94 3.19 -10.70
N LYS A 50 7.03 2.51 -10.36
CA LYS A 50 7.39 1.21 -10.92
C LYS A 50 6.35 0.14 -10.56
N ILE A 51 5.94 0.06 -9.29
CA ILE A 51 4.89 -0.85 -8.82
C ILE A 51 3.59 -0.65 -9.61
N VAL A 52 3.15 0.60 -9.80
CA VAL A 52 1.93 0.91 -10.56
C VAL A 52 2.05 0.43 -12.00
N LYS A 53 3.18 0.71 -12.66
CA LYS A 53 3.41 0.28 -14.05
C LYS A 53 3.44 -1.25 -14.18
N GLU A 54 4.05 -1.95 -13.24
CA GLU A 54 4.13 -3.43 -13.25
C GLU A 54 2.76 -4.09 -13.07
N VAL A 55 1.84 -3.47 -12.32
CA VAL A 55 0.52 -4.06 -12.03
C VAL A 55 -0.50 -3.76 -13.12
N ILE A 56 -0.39 -2.61 -13.80
CA ILE A 56 -1.35 -2.17 -14.83
C ILE A 56 -0.95 -2.64 -16.25
N GLN A 57 0.27 -3.14 -16.43
CA GLN A 57 0.82 -3.54 -17.74
C GLN A 57 0.07 -4.69 -18.43
#